data_AF-A0A8F7L085-F1
#
_entry.id   AF-A0A8F7L085-F1
#
_cell.length_a   1.000
_cell.length_b   1.000
_cell.length_c   1.000
_cell.angle_alpha   90.00
_cell.angle_beta   90.00
_cell.angle_gamma   90.00
#
_symmetry.space_group_name_H-M   'P 1'
#
loop_
_entity.id
_entity.type
_entity.pdbx_description
1 polymer ?
#
loop_
_entity_poly.entity_id
_entity_poly.type
_entity_poly.pdbx_seq_one_letter_code
_entity_poly.pdbx_strand_id
1 'polypeptide(L)' 'MLNIFSFFFAKLPESYAFLNPIVDFMPVIPVLFFLLAFVWQAAVSFR' A
#
# COMPACT_ATOMS: atom_id res chain seq x y z
N MET A 1 18.34 9.17 -13.83
CA MET A 1 18.46 8.58 -12.48
C MET A 1 17.05 8.25 -12.02
N LEU A 2 16.70 6.96 -12.00
CA LEU A 2 15.33 6.50 -11.81
C LEU A 2 14.83 6.85 -10.39
N ASN A 3 13.82 7.73 -10.30
CA ASN A 3 13.09 7.99 -9.06
C ASN A 3 12.03 6.89 -8.89
N ILE A 4 12.42 5.79 -8.24
CA ILE A 4 11.55 4.64 -7.95
C ILE A 4 10.59 4.94 -6.77
N PHE A 5 10.78 6.05 -6.05
CA PHE A 5 10.04 6.39 -4.83
C PHE A 5 9.43 7.80 -4.87
N SER A 6 8.84 8.20 -5.99
CA SER A 6 7.96 9.36 -5.98
C SER A 6 6.64 8.95 -5.33
N PHE A 7 6.61 8.88 -3.99
CA PHE A 7 5.38 8.84 -3.23
C PHE A 7 4.67 10.16 -3.48
N PHE A 8 3.79 10.19 -4.49
CA PHE A 8 3.00 11.37 -4.82
C PHE A 8 1.99 11.63 -3.69
N PHE A 9 2.40 12.42 -2.70
CA PHE A 9 1.48 13.04 -1.75
C PHE A 9 0.90 14.31 -2.38
N ALA A 10 -0.03 14.11 -3.32
CA ALA A 10 -0.88 15.20 -3.78
C ALA A 10 -2.01 15.41 -2.75
N LYS A 11 -2.32 16.67 -2.42
CA LYS A 11 -3.49 16.97 -1.60
C LYS A 11 -4.75 16.50 -2.35
N LEU A 12 -5.63 15.78 -1.65
CA LEU A 12 -6.94 15.46 -2.16
C LEU A 12 -7.77 16.74 -2.36
N PRO A 13 -8.74 16.74 -3.30
CA PRO A 13 -9.75 17.79 -3.36
C PRO A 13 -10.50 17.91 -2.02
N GLU A 14 -11.00 19.10 -1.70
CA GLU A 14 -11.58 19.42 -0.40
C GLU A 14 -12.76 18.49 0.00
N SER A 15 -13.57 18.08 -0.98
CA SER A 15 -14.67 17.12 -0.79
C SER A 15 -14.22 15.72 -0.34
N TYR A 16 -12.96 15.37 -0.56
CA TYR A 16 -12.37 14.07 -0.20
C TYR A 16 -11.36 14.19 0.95
N ALA A 17 -11.20 15.37 1.57
CA ALA A 17 -10.21 15.58 2.63
C ALA A 17 -10.39 14.63 3.83
N PHE A 18 -11.61 14.15 4.09
CA PHE A 18 -11.88 13.15 5.12
C PHE A 18 -11.24 11.77 4.84
N LEU A 19 -10.87 11.49 3.59
CA LEU A 19 -10.19 10.26 3.16
C LEU A 19 -8.66 10.37 3.22
N ASN A 20 -8.09 11.54 3.54
CA ASN A 20 -6.65 11.72 3.67
C ASN A 20 -6.00 10.62 4.53
N PRO A 21 -6.53 10.26 5.72
CA PRO A 21 -5.94 9.20 6.52
C PRO A 21 -5.84 7.85 5.80
N ILE A 22 -6.82 7.50 4.94
CA ILE A 22 -6.81 6.24 4.18
C ILE A 22 -5.76 6.30 3.07
N VAL A 23 -5.71 7.43 2.34
CA VAL A 23 -4.76 7.64 1.23
C VAL A 23 -3.33 7.61 1.73
N ASP A 24 -3.06 8.14 2.93
CA ASP A 24 -1.74 8.11 3.56
C ASP A 24 -1.23 6.67 3.80
N PHE A 25 -2.12 5.69 3.97
CA PHE A 25 -1.75 4.27 4.11
C PHE A 25 -1.70 3.51 2.79
N MET A 26 -2.32 3.99 1.70
CA MET A 26 -2.34 3.28 0.41
C MET A 26 -0.96 2.84 -0.11
N PRO A 27 0.13 3.60 0.08
CA PRO A 27 1.44 3.17 -0.40
C PRO A 27 1.99 1.91 0.28
N VAL A 28 1.43 1.46 1.41
CA VAL A 28 1.82 0.22 2.10
C VAL A 28 1.24 -1.04 1.43
N ILE A 29 0.21 -0.89 0.59
CA ILE A 29 -0.53 -2.02 -0.01
C ILE A 29 0.38 -3.04 -0.72
N PRO A 30 1.40 -2.64 -1.52
CA PRO A 30 2.30 -3.61 -2.16
C PRO A 30 3.04 -4.50 -1.16
N VAL A 31 3.44 -3.96 0.00
CA VAL A 31 4.09 -4.72 1.07
C VAL A 31 3.11 -5.70 1.71
N LEU A 32 1.85 -5.30 1.90
CA LEU A 32 0.81 -6.20 2.42
C LEU A 32 0.57 -7.40 1.50
N PHE A 33 0.58 -7.21 0.16
CA PHE A 33 0.48 -8.32 -0.79
C PHE A 33 1.71 -9.23 -0.79
N PHE A 34 2.91 -8.66 -0.63
CA PHE A 34 4.12 -9.45 -0.45
C PHE A 34 4.02 -10.33 0.81
N LEU A 35 3.59 -9.76 1.95
CA LEU A 35 3.38 -10.51 3.19
C LEU A 35 2.26 -11.53 3.06
N LEU A 36 1.19 -11.21 2.34
CA LEU A 36 0.08 -12.12 2.07
C LEU A 36 0.55 -13.39 1.35
N ALA A 37 1.58 -13.31 0.49
CA ALA A 37 2.14 -14.50 -0.14
C ALA A 37 2.70 -15.50 0.90
N PHE A 38 3.34 -15.01 1.97
CA PHE A 38 3.83 -15.86 3.07
C PHE A 38 2.68 -16.37 3.93
N VAL A 39 1.65 -15.55 4.18
CA VAL A 39 0.44 -16.00 4.88
C VAL A 39 -0.23 -17.13 4.10
N TRP A 40 -0.37 -16.97 2.78
CA TRP A 40 -0.93 -17.99 1.91
C TRP A 40 -0.08 -19.27 1.91
N GLN A 41 1.23 -19.14 1.78
CA GLN A 41 2.14 -20.29 1.84
C GLN A 41 2.08 -21.00 3.19
N ALA A 42 2.05 -20.27 4.30
CA ALA A 42 1.86 -20.84 5.63
C ALA A 42 0.52 -21.59 5.75
N ALA A 43 -0.56 -21.06 5.17
CA ALA A 43 -1.89 -21.70 5.18
C ALA A 43 -1.91 -23.04 4.42
N VAL A 44 -1.07 -23.21 3.40
CA VAL A 44 -0.90 -24.48 2.67
C VAL A 44 0.31 -25.31 3.15
N SER A 45 0.90 -24.94 4.30
CA SER A 45 2.02 -25.61 4.95
C SER A 45 3.36 -25.55 4.18
N PHE A 46 3.59 -24.49 3.41
CA PHE A 46 4.80 -24.29 2.59
C PHE A 46 5.11 -25.50 1.68
N ARG A 47 4.07 -26.01 1.01
CA ARG A 47 4.19 -27.05 -0.01
C ARG A 47 4.49 -26.46 -1.39
#